data_AF-A0A0W1EZX5-F1
#
_entry.id   AF-A0A0W1EZX5-F1
#
_cell.length_a   1.000
_cell.length_b   1.000
_cell.length_c   1.000
_cell.angle_alpha   90.00
_cell.angle_beta   90.00
_cell.angle_gamma   90.00
#
_symmetry.space_group_name_H-M   'P 1'
#
loop_
_entity.id
_entity.type
_entity.pdbx_description
1 polymer ?
#
loop_
_entity_poly.entity_id
_entity_poly.type
_entity_poly.pdbx_seq_one_letter_code
_entity_poly.pdbx_strand_id
1 'polypeptide(L)'
;MAAEWLAYREWHLVLAIGGRRYRLWIADCVHNEALAYVVPADDHIAERQAATGALHGWIMACSASVPPGQPGPTERWRLVQWLRLLDALDENIAPRDLAATLILPDAGSYSAAEWDASSERRRLARWQRSAIAMRDGGYLALLAGG
;
A
#
# COMPACT_ATOMS: atom_id res chain seq x y z
N MET A 1 -6.39 14.63 9.89
CA MET A 1 -7.72 15.11 9.48
C MET A 1 -8.58 13.90 9.19
N ALA A 2 -9.52 13.58 10.10
CA ALA A 2 -10.54 12.57 9.87
C ALA A 2 -11.76 13.28 9.27
N ALA A 3 -12.26 12.79 8.14
CA ALA A 3 -13.51 13.26 7.56
C ALA A 3 -14.64 12.38 8.11
N GLU A 4 -15.55 13.00 8.86
CA GLU A 4 -16.66 12.36 9.54
C GLU A 4 -17.94 12.62 8.73
N TRP A 5 -18.56 11.56 8.22
CA TRP A 5 -19.89 11.62 7.63
C TRP A 5 -20.86 11.01 8.65
N LEU A 6 -21.68 11.85 9.27
CA LEU A 6 -22.67 11.45 10.29
C LEU A 6 -23.96 10.98 9.59
N ALA A 7 -24.14 9.66 9.51
CA ALA A 7 -25.47 9.04 9.47
C ALA A 7 -25.84 8.68 10.93
N TYR A 8 -27.09 8.90 11.32
CA TYR A 8 -27.54 8.83 12.72
C TYR A 8 -27.09 7.51 13.40
N ARG A 9 -26.25 7.60 14.44
CA ARG A 9 -25.68 6.51 15.27
C ARG A 9 -24.67 5.55 14.64
N GLU A 10 -24.15 5.88 13.46
CA GLU A 10 -23.06 5.13 12.86
C GLU A 10 -21.82 6.01 12.71
N TRP A 11 -20.69 5.54 13.22
CA TRP A 11 -19.43 6.26 13.15
C TRP A 11 -18.44 5.45 12.33
N HIS A 12 -17.93 6.06 11.26
CA HIS A 12 -16.81 5.51 10.50
C HIS A 12 -15.51 6.18 10.96
N LEU A 13 -14.74 5.47 11.77
CA LEU A 13 -13.51 5.95 12.36
C LEU A 13 -12.29 5.41 11.61
N VAL A 14 -11.34 6.30 11.32
CA VAL A 14 -10.05 5.94 10.73
C VAL A 14 -8.94 6.18 11.74
N LEU A 15 -8.43 5.12 12.34
CA LEU A 15 -7.37 5.16 13.35
C LEU A 15 -6.01 4.90 12.72
N ALA A 16 -5.02 5.74 13.04
CA ALA A 16 -3.62 5.52 12.66
C ALA A 16 -2.81 5.13 13.91
N ILE A 17 -2.55 3.83 14.09
CA ILE A 17 -1.89 3.28 15.28
C ILE A 17 -0.87 2.22 14.85
N GLY A 18 0.33 2.25 15.45
CA GLY A 18 1.37 1.25 15.16
C GLY A 18 1.83 1.23 13.70
N GLY A 19 1.84 2.39 13.02
CA GLY A 19 2.18 2.49 11.60
C GLY A 19 1.14 1.92 10.64
N ARG A 20 -0.06 1.58 11.12
CA ARG A 20 -1.18 1.09 10.30
C ARG A 20 -2.40 1.97 10.41
N ARG A 21 -3.27 1.84 9.41
CA ARG A 21 -4.55 2.51 9.36
C ARG A 21 -5.67 1.48 9.52
N TYR A 22 -6.43 1.57 10.60
CA TYR A 22 -7.62 0.77 10.85
C TYR A 22 -8.85 1.58 10.46
N ARG A 23 -9.78 0.96 9.74
CA ARG A 23 -11.10 1.53 9.44
C ARG A 23 -12.12 0.76 10.27
N LEU A 24 -12.77 1.46 11.18
CA LEU A 24 -13.75 0.90 12.10
C LEU A 24 -15.11 1.50 11.76
N TRP A 25 -16.11 0.64 11.76
CA TRP A 25 -17.50 1.05 11.77
C TRP A 25 -18.06 0.74 13.15
N ILE A 26 -18.46 1.77 13.87
CA ILE A 26 -19.06 1.68 15.19
C ILE A 26 -20.56 1.89 15.00
N ALA A 27 -21.33 0.85 15.30
CA ALA A 27 -22.78 0.87 15.18
C ALA A 27 -23.42 0.95 16.57
N ASP A 28 -24.43 1.83 16.71
CA ASP A 28 -25.41 1.88 17.81
C ASP A 28 -24.81 1.79 19.24
N CYS A 29 -23.68 2.45 19.47
CA CYS A 29 -23.08 2.56 20.79
C CYS A 29 -23.88 3.56 21.64
N VAL A 30 -24.54 3.08 22.70
CA VAL A 30 -25.36 3.94 23.58
C VAL A 30 -24.55 4.39 24.81
N HIS A 31 -23.67 3.54 25.34
CA HIS A 31 -22.84 3.80 26.52
C HIS A 31 -21.45 3.12 26.44
N ASN A 32 -20.75 3.01 27.58
CA ASN A 32 -19.45 2.36 27.72
C ASN A 32 -19.56 0.82 27.74
N GLU A 33 -20.11 0.28 26.66
CA GLU A 33 -20.36 -1.15 26.47
C GLU A 33 -19.06 -1.95 26.30
N ALA A 34 -19.13 -3.26 26.54
CA ALA A 34 -18.00 -4.15 26.28
C ALA A 34 -17.67 -4.16 24.78
N LEU A 35 -16.37 -4.10 24.46
CA LEU A 35 -15.93 -4.06 23.08
C LEU A 35 -16.17 -5.41 22.38
N ALA A 36 -17.02 -5.42 21.37
CA ALA A 36 -17.23 -6.54 20.47
C ALA A 36 -16.68 -6.22 19.08
N TYR A 37 -16.03 -7.20 18.46
CA TYR A 37 -15.56 -7.10 17.07
C TYR A 37 -16.43 -7.99 16.18
N VAL A 38 -17.07 -7.39 15.17
CA VAL A 38 -17.78 -8.12 14.13
C VAL A 38 -16.86 -8.19 12.91
N VAL A 39 -16.41 -9.40 12.58
CA VAL A 39 -15.59 -9.65 11.39
C VAL A 39 -16.46 -10.34 10.34
N PRO A 40 -16.62 -9.75 9.13
CA PRO A 40 -17.32 -10.40 8.04
C PRO A 40 -16.72 -11.77 7.70
N ALA A 41 -17.57 -12.74 7.41
CA ALA A 41 -17.17 -14.06 6.93
C ALA A 41 -16.99 -14.03 5.39
N ASP A 42 -15.94 -13.34 4.95
CA ASP A 42 -15.54 -13.22 3.53
C ASP A 42 -14.20 -13.94 3.27
N ASP A 43 -13.74 -13.91 2.02
CA ASP A 43 -12.46 -14.50 1.60
C ASP A 43 -11.25 -13.88 2.31
N HIS A 44 -11.44 -12.79 3.07
CA HIS A 44 -10.41 -12.07 3.82
C HIS A 44 -10.57 -12.23 5.34
N ILE A 45 -11.33 -13.24 5.80
CA ILE A 45 -11.60 -13.45 7.22
C ILE A 45 -10.31 -13.60 8.04
N ALA A 46 -9.29 -14.26 7.50
CA ALA A 46 -8.01 -14.50 8.19
C ALA A 46 -7.25 -13.18 8.42
N GLU A 47 -7.14 -12.34 7.39
CA GLU A 47 -6.47 -11.04 7.45
C GLU A 47 -7.22 -10.10 8.39
N ARG A 48 -8.56 -10.09 8.33
CA ARG A 48 -9.40 -9.27 9.20
C ARG A 48 -9.31 -9.70 10.66
N GLN A 49 -9.28 -11.00 10.95
CA GLN A 49 -9.08 -11.52 12.31
C GLN A 49 -7.69 -11.13 12.84
N ALA A 50 -6.65 -11.30 12.04
CA ALA A 50 -5.29 -10.92 12.44
C ALA A 50 -5.15 -9.40 12.68
N ALA A 51 -5.78 -8.57 11.83
CA ALA A 51 -5.83 -7.13 12.04
C ALA A 51 -6.62 -6.75 13.32
N THR A 52 -7.73 -7.46 13.59
CA THR A 52 -8.54 -7.27 14.80
C THR A 52 -7.74 -7.61 16.07
N GLY A 53 -7.02 -8.73 16.08
CA GLY A 53 -6.16 -9.11 17.21
C GLY A 53 -5.05 -8.09 17.47
N ALA A 54 -4.39 -7.59 16.41
CA ALA A 54 -3.37 -6.55 16.55
C ALA A 54 -3.93 -5.23 17.08
N LEU A 55 -5.11 -4.81 16.59
CA LEU A 55 -5.81 -3.63 17.12
C LEU A 55 -6.18 -3.82 18.60
N HIS A 56 -6.73 -4.98 18.96
CA HIS A 56 -7.10 -5.29 20.33
C HIS A 56 -5.90 -5.19 21.27
N GLY A 57 -4.75 -5.77 20.88
CA GLY A 57 -3.51 -5.64 21.65
C GLY A 57 -3.08 -4.18 21.86
N TRP A 58 -3.18 -3.35 20.82
CA TRP A 58 -2.94 -1.90 20.94
C TRP A 58 -3.90 -1.19 21.90
N ILE A 59 -5.21 -1.49 21.83
CA ILE A 59 -6.23 -0.86 22.69
C ILE A 59 -6.03 -1.30 24.15
N MET A 60 -5.75 -2.58 24.39
CA MET A 60 -5.55 -3.14 25.74
C MET A 60 -4.12 -2.92 26.29
N ALA A 61 -3.24 -2.25 25.54
CA ALA A 61 -1.81 -2.11 25.83
C ALA A 61 -1.08 -3.45 26.11
N CYS A 62 -1.63 -4.55 25.60
CA CYS A 62 -1.06 -5.89 25.68
C CYS A 62 -0.32 -6.14 24.36
N SER A 63 1.03 -6.07 24.41
CA SER A 63 1.98 -6.31 23.32
C SER A 63 1.41 -6.28 21.90
N ALA A 64 1.69 -5.23 21.13
CA ALA A 64 1.30 -5.18 19.73
C ALA A 64 2.02 -6.27 18.92
N SER A 65 1.28 -7.30 18.48
CA SER A 65 1.78 -8.25 17.49
C SER A 65 2.00 -7.52 16.16
N VAL A 66 3.09 -7.84 15.44
CA VAL A 66 3.31 -7.35 14.09
C VAL A 66 2.25 -7.99 13.20
N PRO A 67 1.31 -7.22 12.65
CA PRO A 67 0.22 -7.82 11.91
C PRO A 67 0.67 -8.24 10.51
N PRO A 68 0.07 -9.31 9.96
CA PRO A 68 0.42 -9.85 8.66
C PRO A 68 0.05 -8.91 7.50
N GLY A 69 0.64 -9.18 6.34
CA GLY A 69 0.27 -8.53 5.08
C GLY A 69 0.91 -7.18 4.80
N GLN A 70 1.98 -6.81 5.51
CA GLN A 70 2.78 -5.64 5.12
C GLN A 70 3.87 -6.03 4.14
N PRO A 71 4.05 -5.28 3.04
CA PRO A 71 5.20 -5.46 2.16
C PRO A 71 6.50 -5.36 2.94
N GLY A 72 7.41 -6.30 2.71
CA GLY A 72 8.75 -6.26 3.27
C GLY A 72 9.54 -5.02 2.81
N PRO A 73 10.69 -4.68 3.43
CA PRO A 73 11.45 -3.47 3.09
C PRO A 73 11.80 -3.35 1.60
N THR A 74 12.28 -4.44 0.99
CA THR A 74 12.64 -4.48 -0.45
C THR A 74 11.43 -4.28 -1.35
N GLU A 75 10.32 -4.92 -1.00
CA GLU A 75 9.08 -4.78 -1.77
C GLU A 75 8.50 -3.38 -1.66
N ARG A 76 8.50 -2.80 -0.45
CA ARG A 76 8.09 -1.42 -0.23
C ARG A 76 8.94 -0.45 -1.03
N TRP A 77 10.26 -0.63 -1.04
CA TRP A 77 11.15 0.19 -1.86
C TRP A 77 10.80 0.10 -3.36
N ARG A 78 10.53 -1.12 -3.86
CA ARG A 78 10.12 -1.36 -5.25
C ARG A 78 8.79 -0.68 -5.57
N LEU A 79 7.78 -0.81 -4.70
CA LEU A 79 6.48 -0.15 -4.86
C LEU A 79 6.63 1.37 -4.93
N VAL A 80 7.50 1.95 -4.09
CA VAL A 80 7.81 3.39 -4.14
C VAL A 80 8.46 3.78 -5.47
N GLN A 81 9.38 2.96 -6.02
CA GLN A 81 9.94 3.26 -7.34
C GLN A 81 8.90 3.17 -8.46
N TRP A 82 7.93 2.25 -8.35
CA TRP A 82 6.82 2.16 -9.30
C TRP A 82 5.89 3.37 -9.23
N LEU A 83 5.63 3.92 -8.04
CA LEU A 83 4.88 5.17 -7.91
C LEU A 83 5.61 6.33 -8.60
N ARG A 84 6.91 6.52 -8.31
CA ARG A 84 7.74 7.54 -8.98
C ARG A 84 7.76 7.37 -10.51
N LEU A 85 7.77 6.12 -10.97
CA LEU A 85 7.69 5.81 -12.39
C LEU A 85 6.36 6.25 -13.00
N LEU A 86 5.24 5.98 -12.31
CA LEU A 86 3.92 6.40 -12.77
C LEU A 86 3.79 7.92 -12.81
N ASP A 87 4.29 8.63 -11.78
CA ASP A 87 4.29 10.10 -11.75
C ASP A 87 5.10 10.68 -12.94
N ALA A 88 6.25 10.09 -13.25
CA ALA A 88 7.10 10.51 -14.37
C ALA A 88 6.50 10.27 -15.76
N LEU A 89 5.56 9.31 -15.90
CA LEU A 89 4.88 9.07 -17.18
C LEU A 89 3.97 10.24 -17.55
N ASP A 90 3.36 10.89 -16.57
CA ASP A 90 2.48 12.04 -16.80
C ASP A 90 3.29 13.28 -17.23
N GLU A 91 4.57 13.35 -16.84
CA GLU A 91 5.49 14.45 -17.15
C GLU A 91 6.25 14.28 -18.49
N ASN A 92 6.01 13.21 -19.25
CA ASN A 92 6.72 12.89 -20.51
C ASN A 92 8.26 12.91 -20.39
N ILE A 93 8.79 12.51 -19.23
CA ILE A 93 10.24 12.43 -19.01
C ILE A 93 10.86 11.42 -19.97
N ALA A 94 12.04 11.75 -20.53
CA ALA A 94 12.74 10.86 -21.43
C ALA A 94 13.07 9.52 -20.72
N PRO A 95 12.81 8.36 -21.35
CA PRO A 95 13.03 7.06 -20.71
C PRO A 95 14.46 6.81 -20.20
N ARG A 96 15.46 7.42 -20.85
CA ARG A 96 16.87 7.34 -20.43
C ARG A 96 17.11 8.05 -19.10
N ASP A 97 16.59 9.26 -18.96
CA ASP A 97 16.72 10.07 -17.74
C ASP A 97 15.97 9.44 -16.57
N LEU A 98 14.83 8.81 -16.87
CA LEU A 98 14.05 8.05 -15.90
C LEU A 98 14.80 6.79 -15.44
N ALA A 99 15.44 6.06 -16.35
CA ALA A 99 16.32 4.94 -15.99
C ALA A 99 17.54 5.39 -15.19
N ALA A 100 18.13 6.55 -15.54
CA ALA A 100 19.23 7.15 -14.79
C ALA A 100 18.85 7.40 -13.33
N THR A 101 17.65 7.93 -13.12
CA THR A 101 17.13 8.28 -11.79
C THR A 101 16.72 7.05 -10.97
N LEU A 102 16.05 6.07 -11.61
CA LEU A 102 15.39 4.97 -10.89
C LEU A 102 16.15 3.65 -10.87
N ILE A 103 17.08 3.43 -11.81
CA ILE A 103 17.72 2.13 -12.03
C ILE A 103 19.23 2.21 -11.90
N LEU A 104 19.88 3.01 -12.76
CA LEU A 104 21.33 3.10 -12.83
C LEU A 104 21.72 4.50 -13.34
N PRO A 105 22.41 5.33 -12.53
CA PRO A 105 22.78 6.70 -12.89
C PRO A 105 23.44 6.84 -14.27
N ASP A 106 24.29 5.89 -14.65
CA ASP A 106 25.04 5.93 -15.90
C ASP A 106 24.16 5.77 -17.16
N ALA A 107 22.91 5.32 -17.03
CA ALA A 107 22.01 5.19 -18.17
C ALA A 107 21.72 6.52 -18.88
N GLY A 108 21.90 7.66 -18.20
CA GLY A 108 21.74 9.00 -18.78
C GLY A 108 22.82 9.38 -19.78
N SER A 109 23.99 8.74 -19.72
CA SER A 109 25.11 9.01 -20.65
C SER A 109 25.10 8.12 -21.89
N TYR A 110 24.18 7.15 -21.97
CA TYR A 110 24.11 6.21 -23.09
C TYR A 110 23.76 6.93 -24.41
N SER A 111 24.53 6.62 -25.45
CA SER A 111 24.14 6.91 -26.83
C SER A 111 22.83 6.20 -27.18
N ALA A 112 22.20 6.60 -28.30
CA ALA A 112 20.97 5.96 -28.75
C ALA A 112 21.13 4.45 -28.97
N ALA A 113 22.24 4.03 -29.59
CA ALA A 113 22.54 2.62 -29.86
C ALA A 113 22.78 1.83 -28.56
N GLU A 114 23.51 2.41 -27.60
CA GLU A 114 23.74 1.78 -26.29
C GLU A 114 22.42 1.62 -25.52
N TRP A 115 21.58 2.66 -25.53
CA TRP A 115 20.27 2.60 -24.89
C TRP A 115 19.37 1.51 -25.49
N ASP A 116 19.31 1.39 -26.81
CA ASP A 116 18.47 0.39 -27.47
C ASP A 116 18.90 -1.05 -27.15
N ALA A 117 20.21 -1.28 -27.02
CA ALA A 117 20.76 -2.57 -26.61
C ALA A 117 20.72 -2.81 -25.08
N SER A 118 20.56 -1.75 -24.28
CA SER A 118 20.76 -1.76 -22.83
C SER A 118 19.83 -2.71 -22.07
N SER A 119 20.33 -3.18 -20.92
CA SER A 119 19.53 -3.98 -19.98
C SER A 119 18.54 -3.10 -19.21
N GLU A 120 18.90 -1.83 -19.05
CA GLU A 120 18.23 -0.75 -18.33
C GLU A 120 16.93 -0.40 -19.03
N ARG A 121 16.95 -0.23 -20.36
CA ARG A 121 15.73 -0.06 -21.17
C ARG A 121 14.74 -1.20 -20.96
N ARG A 122 15.22 -2.45 -21.06
CA ARG A 122 14.39 -3.65 -20.87
C ARG A 122 13.86 -3.74 -19.43
N ARG A 123 14.65 -3.36 -18.44
CA ARG A 123 14.26 -3.33 -17.02
C ARG A 123 13.22 -2.26 -16.75
N LEU A 124 13.40 -1.05 -17.28
CA LEU A 124 12.44 0.05 -17.19
C LEU A 124 11.11 -0.34 -17.81
N ALA A 125 11.11 -0.93 -19.01
CA ALA A 125 9.89 -1.40 -19.67
C ALA A 125 9.16 -2.51 -18.87
N ARG A 126 9.89 -3.38 -18.16
CA ARG A 126 9.28 -4.35 -17.23
C ARG A 126 8.67 -3.64 -16.03
N TRP A 127 9.40 -2.71 -15.41
CA TRP A 127 8.89 -1.94 -14.28
C TRP A 127 7.65 -1.14 -14.64
N GLN A 128 7.61 -0.53 -15.83
CA GLN A 128 6.44 0.20 -16.31
C GLN A 128 5.22 -0.69 -16.42
N ARG A 129 5.35 -1.87 -17.04
CA ARG A 129 4.25 -2.84 -17.12
C ARG A 129 3.78 -3.29 -15.74
N SER A 130 4.71 -3.58 -14.82
CA SER A 130 4.36 -3.99 -13.47
C SER A 130 3.72 -2.86 -12.65
N ALA A 131 4.19 -1.63 -12.80
CA ALA A 131 3.63 -0.46 -12.13
C ALA A 131 2.20 -0.17 -12.58
N ILE A 132 1.95 -0.25 -13.90
CA ILE A 132 0.60 -0.11 -14.47
C ILE A 132 -0.32 -1.21 -13.96
N ALA A 133 0.12 -2.48 -14.00
CA ALA A 133 -0.67 -3.60 -13.48
C ALA A 133 -0.96 -3.45 -11.97
N MET A 134 -0.01 -2.93 -11.19
CA MET A 134 -0.19 -2.65 -9.77
C MET A 134 -1.23 -1.55 -9.54
N ARG A 135 -1.19 -0.45 -10.32
CA ARG A 135 -2.18 0.64 -10.29
C ARG A 135 -3.57 0.15 -10.68
N ASP A 136 -3.66 -0.66 -11.73
CA ASP A 136 -4.92 -1.07 -12.37
C ASP A 136 -5.58 -2.29 -11.70
N GLY A 137 -5.29 -2.51 -10.41
CA GLY A 137 -5.96 -3.52 -9.58
C GLY A 137 -5.02 -4.43 -8.81
N GLY A 138 -3.73 -4.49 -9.17
CA GLY A 138 -2.76 -5.31 -8.43
C GLY A 138 -2.60 -4.90 -6.96
N TYR A 139 -2.85 -3.64 -6.62
CA TYR A 139 -2.80 -3.16 -5.24
C TYR A 139 -3.82 -3.84 -4.31
N LEU A 140 -4.90 -4.43 -4.86
CA LEU A 140 -5.90 -5.14 -4.06
C LEU A 140 -5.30 -6.39 -3.39
N ALA A 141 -4.33 -7.06 -4.03
CA ALA A 141 -3.61 -8.17 -3.42
C ALA A 141 -2.84 -7.73 -2.15
N LEU A 142 -2.29 -6.51 -2.15
CA LEU A 142 -1.62 -5.95 -0.96
C LEU A 142 -2.60 -5.73 0.21
N LEU A 143 -3.87 -5.47 -0.09
CA LEU A 143 -4.92 -5.33 0.94
C LEU A 143 -5.40 -6.69 1.46
N ALA A 144 -5.24 -7.74 0.65
CA ALA A 144 -5.60 -9.12 0.96
C ALA A 144 -4.47 -9.92 1.62
N GLY A 145 -3.35 -9.28 2.00
CA GLY A 145 -2.25 -9.97 2.68
C GLY A 145 -0.99 -10.22 1.85
N GLY A 146 -1.00 -9.85 0.56
CA GLY A 146 0.12 -10.04 -0.38
C GLY A 146 0.01 -11.30 -1.21
#